data_AF-A0A3A0ABC4-F1
#
_entry.id   AF-A0A3A0ABC4-F1
#
_cell.length_a   1.000
_cell.length_b   1.000
_cell.length_c   1.000
_cell.angle_alpha   90.00
_cell.angle_beta   90.00
_cell.angle_gamma   90.00
#
_symmetry.space_group_name_H-M   'P 1'
#
loop_
_entity.id
_entity.type
_entity.pdbx_description
1 polymer ?
#
loop_
_entity_poly.entity_id
_entity_poly.type
_entity_poly.pdbx_seq_one_letter_code
_entity_poly.pdbx_strand_id
1 'polypeptide(L)'
;MTARTATWVGGGAAAFCLLALPAISLLFITSSQSWESVYGAFAMLGFPIVGAVIVARQPANTIGWLLVGAGASVYAGLLSAGIVYATLDSP
;
A
#
# COMPACT_ATOMS: atom_id res chain seq x y z
N MET A 1 -6.87 -1.58 -22.50
CA MET A 1 -5.89 -0.60 -22.00
C MET A 1 -4.65 -0.65 -22.85
N THR A 2 -4.06 0.49 -23.21
CA THR A 2 -2.73 0.51 -23.85
C THR A 2 -1.66 0.27 -22.78
N ALA A 3 -0.49 -0.25 -23.17
CA ALA A 3 0.61 -0.51 -22.23
C ALA A 3 0.99 0.73 -21.42
N ARG A 4 0.98 1.90 -22.05
CA ARG A 4 1.26 3.18 -21.40
C ARG A 4 0.27 3.52 -20.29
N THR A 5 -1.03 3.32 -20.51
CA THR A 5 -2.07 3.56 -19.49
C THR A 5 -1.91 2.60 -18.32
N ALA A 6 -1.61 1.33 -18.58
CA ALA A 6 -1.42 0.32 -17.54
C ALA A 6 -0.20 0.63 -16.65
N THR A 7 0.91 1.07 -17.25
CA THR A 7 2.10 1.51 -16.50
C THR A 7 1.81 2.72 -15.62
N TRP A 8 1.04 3.70 -16.11
CA TRP A 8 0.66 4.87 -15.32
C TRP A 8 -0.27 4.52 -14.16
N VAL A 9 -1.26 3.66 -14.38
CA VAL A 9 -2.23 3.28 -13.33
C VAL A 9 -1.57 2.36 -12.30
N GLY A 10 -0.88 1.31 -12.75
CA GLY A 10 -0.17 0.39 -11.84
C GLY A 10 0.99 1.08 -11.11
N GLY A 11 1.78 1.86 -11.83
CA GLY A 11 2.88 2.65 -11.27
C GLY A 11 2.39 3.74 -10.31
N GLY A 12 1.28 4.41 -10.63
CA GLY A 12 0.66 5.40 -9.75
C GLY A 12 0.14 4.77 -8.44
N ALA A 13 -0.50 3.61 -8.52
CA ALA A 13 -0.96 2.88 -7.34
C ALA A 13 0.22 2.43 -6.45
N ALA A 14 1.31 1.92 -7.04
CA ALA A 14 2.51 1.57 -6.28
C ALA A 14 3.22 2.78 -5.70
N ALA A 15 3.36 3.87 -6.46
CA ALA A 15 3.95 5.12 -5.97
C ALA A 15 3.15 5.71 -4.81
N PHE A 16 1.82 5.65 -4.88
CA PHE A 16 0.95 6.07 -3.77
C PHE A 16 1.17 5.21 -2.52
N CYS A 17 1.26 3.89 -2.67
CA CYS A 17 1.56 2.99 -1.55
C CYS A 17 2.96 3.26 -0.94
N LEU A 18 3.95 3.60 -1.77
CA LEU A 18 5.31 3.93 -1.33
C LEU A 18 5.38 5.30 -0.64
N LEU A 19 4.73 6.33 -1.17
CA LEU A 19 4.75 7.68 -0.60
C LEU A 19 4.01 7.76 0.73
N ALA A 20 3.17 6.78 1.03
CA ALA A 20 2.47 6.69 2.29
C ALA A 20 3.23 5.92 3.38
N LEU A 21 4.35 5.28 3.05
CA LEU A 21 5.26 4.65 4.02
C LEU A 21 5.66 5.57 5.18
N PRO A 22 6.06 6.84 4.94
CA PRO A 22 6.42 7.75 6.01
C PRO A 22 5.23 8.08 6.91
N ALA A 23 4.03 8.24 6.34
CA ALA A 23 2.82 8.56 7.09
C ALA A 23 2.39 7.39 7.99
N ILE A 24 2.43 6.16 7.47
CA ILE A 24 2.18 4.95 8.23
C ILE A 24 3.24 4.77 9.33
N SER A 25 4.52 4.97 8.99
CA SER A 25 5.62 4.85 9.95
C SER A 25 5.49 5.86 11.10
N LEU A 26 5.12 7.11 10.79
CA LEU A 26 4.84 8.15 11.78
C LEU A 26 3.67 7.77 12.69
N LEU A 27 2.55 7.32 12.12
CA LEU A 27 1.37 6.86 12.87
C LEU A 27 1.71 5.71 13.82
N PHE A 28 2.55 4.76 13.39
CA PHE A 28 2.97 3.63 14.22
C PHE A 28 3.94 4.02 15.34
N ILE A 29 4.87 4.95 15.08
CA ILE A 29 5.76 5.50 16.12
C ILE A 29 4.95 6.19 17.22
N THR A 30 3.88 6.90 16.86
CA THR A 30 3.05 7.64 17.83
C THR A 30 2.02 6.80 18.57
N SER A 31 1.73 5.57 18.12
CA SER A 31 0.63 4.74 18.66
C SER A 31 1.08 3.54 19.50
N SER A 32 2.36 3.45 19.87
CA SER A 32 2.92 2.36 20.71
C SER A 32 2.59 0.93 20.24
N GLN A 33 2.40 0.76 18.92
CA GLN A 33 2.12 -0.53 18.31
C GLN A 33 3.34 -1.47 18.38
N SER A 34 3.08 -2.78 18.44
CA SER A 34 4.15 -3.78 18.46
C SER A 34 4.97 -3.75 17.17
N TRP A 35 6.29 -3.98 17.28
CA TRP A 35 7.16 -4.04 16.10
C TRP A 35 6.74 -5.11 15.09
N GLU A 36 6.12 -6.20 15.54
CA GLU A 36 5.56 -7.25 14.67
C GLU A 36 4.48 -6.70 13.72
N SER A 37 3.57 -5.87 14.21
CA SER A 37 2.53 -5.23 13.40
C SER A 37 3.14 -4.32 12.33
N VAL A 38 4.22 -3.61 12.69
CA VAL A 38 4.94 -2.73 11.77
C VAL A 38 5.62 -3.54 10.67
N TYR A 39 6.35 -4.60 11.01
CA TYR A 39 6.98 -5.49 10.01
C TYR A 39 5.94 -6.13 9.08
N GLY A 40 4.80 -6.54 9.61
CA GLY A 40 3.68 -7.05 8.82
C GLY A 40 3.16 -6.04 7.80
N ALA A 41 3.00 -4.77 8.19
CA ALA A 41 2.59 -3.69 7.29
C ALA A 41 3.62 -3.46 6.17
N PHE A 42 4.92 -3.43 6.48
CA PHE A 42 5.98 -3.32 5.47
C PHE A 42 6.00 -4.51 4.51
N ALA A 43 5.81 -5.74 5.00
CA ALA A 43 5.76 -6.93 4.16
C ALA A 43 4.58 -6.88 3.18
N MET A 44 3.42 -6.40 3.63
CA MET A 44 2.22 -6.27 2.80
C MET A 44 2.34 -5.19 1.71
N LEU A 45 3.25 -4.23 1.86
CA LEU A 45 3.55 -3.23 0.83
C LEU A 45 4.40 -3.78 -0.32
N GLY A 46 4.92 -5.00 -0.20
CA GLY A 46 5.53 -5.73 -1.33
C GLY A 46 4.52 -6.05 -2.43
N PHE A 47 3.25 -6.33 -2.08
CA PHE A 47 2.19 -6.71 -3.01
C PHE A 47 1.94 -5.65 -4.11
N PRO A 48 1.67 -4.36 -3.79
CA PRO A 48 1.42 -3.36 -4.83
C PRO A 48 2.67 -3.07 -5.68
N ILE A 49 3.88 -3.14 -5.12
CA ILE A 49 5.13 -2.93 -5.85
C ILE A 49 5.34 -4.04 -6.89
N VAL A 50 5.25 -5.30 -6.45
CA VAL A 50 5.41 -6.46 -7.34
C VAL A 50 4.30 -6.47 -8.39
N GLY A 51 3.06 -6.17 -8.00
CA GLY A 51 1.93 -6.03 -8.91
C GLY A 51 2.18 -4.98 -9.99
N ALA A 52 2.67 -3.79 -9.61
CA ALA A 52 2.97 -2.72 -10.56
C ALA A 52 4.10 -3.08 -11.53
N VAL A 53 5.14 -3.78 -11.06
CA VAL A 53 6.22 -4.30 -11.92
C VAL A 53 5.66 -5.29 -12.94
N ILE A 54 4.77 -6.20 -12.51
CA ILE A 54 4.11 -7.17 -13.41
C ILE A 54 3.24 -6.44 -14.42
N VAL A 55 2.38 -5.52 -14.00
CA VAL A 55 1.49 -4.76 -14.89
C VAL A 55 2.27 -3.90 -15.90
N ALA A 56 3.39 -3.31 -15.48
CA ALA A 56 4.24 -2.50 -16.35
C ALA A 56 4.87 -3.32 -17.49
N ARG A 57 5.17 -4.60 -17.24
CA ARG A 57 5.75 -5.51 -18.24
C ARG A 57 4.69 -6.32 -19.00
N GLN A 58 3.58 -6.63 -18.34
CA GLN A 58 2.50 -7.50 -18.83
C GLN A 58 1.13 -6.93 -18.43
N PRO A 59 0.66 -5.89 -19.13
CA PRO A 59 -0.56 -5.17 -18.74
C PRO A 59 -1.85 -5.98 -18.87
N ALA A 60 -1.83 -7.08 -19.64
CA ALA A 60 -2.94 -8.02 -19.73
C ALA A 60 -2.95 -9.08 -18.62
N ASN A 61 -1.94 -9.12 -17.74
CA ASN A 61 -1.83 -10.13 -16.69
C ASN A 61 -2.71 -9.75 -15.49
N THR A 62 -3.78 -10.52 -15.28
CA THR A 62 -4.72 -10.33 -14.18
C THR A 62 -4.06 -10.43 -12.81
N ILE A 63 -3.03 -11.27 -12.64
CA ILE A 63 -2.33 -11.44 -11.36
C ILE A 63 -1.65 -10.13 -10.94
N GLY A 64 -1.03 -9.42 -11.88
CA GLY A 64 -0.41 -8.13 -11.60
C GLY A 64 -1.42 -7.11 -11.06
N TRP A 65 -2.59 -7.04 -11.68
CA TRP A 65 -3.67 -6.16 -11.24
C TRP A 65 -4.27 -6.56 -9.89
N LEU A 66 -4.41 -7.87 -9.62
CA LEU A 66 -4.86 -8.36 -8.32
C LEU A 66 -3.87 -7.99 -7.20
N LEU A 67 -2.58 -8.08 -7.46
CA LEU A 67 -1.54 -7.69 -6.50
C LEU A 67 -1.54 -6.17 -6.23
N VAL A 68 -1.71 -5.35 -7.28
CA VAL A 68 -1.90 -3.89 -7.13
C VAL A 68 -3.16 -3.58 -6.32
N GLY A 69 -4.29 -4.21 -6.65
CA GLY A 69 -5.56 -4.00 -5.98
C GLY A 69 -5.52 -4.45 -4.52
N ALA A 70 -5.06 -5.66 -4.24
CA ALA A 70 -4.93 -6.19 -2.88
C ALA A 70 -4.02 -5.31 -2.02
N GLY A 71 -2.88 -4.88 -2.58
CA GLY A 71 -1.97 -3.93 -1.94
C GLY A 71 -2.65 -2.61 -1.56
N ALA A 72 -3.38 -2.00 -2.50
CA ALA A 72 -4.12 -0.77 -2.26
C ALA A 72 -5.23 -0.94 -1.21
N SER A 73 -5.92 -2.08 -1.20
CA SER A 73 -6.97 -2.40 -0.21
C SER A 73 -6.40 -2.56 1.20
N VAL A 74 -5.31 -3.33 1.34
CA VAL A 74 -4.63 -3.52 2.63
C VAL A 74 -4.11 -2.18 3.14
N TYR A 75 -3.52 -1.37 2.25
CA TYR A 75 -3.09 -0.02 2.57
C TYR A 75 -4.24 0.87 3.08
N ALA A 76 -5.38 0.91 2.37
CA ALA A 76 -6.53 1.70 2.77
C ALA A 76 -7.05 1.29 4.16
N GLY A 77 -7.07 -0.02 4.46
CA GLY A 77 -7.40 -0.54 5.78
C GLY A 77 -6.42 -0.09 6.87
N LEU A 78 -5.11 -0.18 6.62
CA LEU A 78 -4.07 0.24 7.56
C LEU A 78 -4.14 1.75 7.85
N LEU A 79 -4.33 2.57 6.81
CA LEU A 79 -4.49 4.01 6.97
C LEU A 79 -5.73 4.33 7.80
N SER A 80 -6.87 3.70 7.49
CA SER A 80 -8.10 3.91 8.24
C SER A 80 -7.95 3.50 9.70
N ALA A 81 -7.29 2.38 9.98
CA ALA A 81 -7.03 1.95 11.35
C ALA A 81 -6.13 2.96 12.09
N GLY A 82 -5.04 3.42 11.45
CA GLY A 82 -4.15 4.42 12.03
C GLY A 82 -4.86 5.74 12.37
N ILE A 83 -5.73 6.22 11.47
CA ILE A 83 -6.55 7.43 11.73
C ILE A 83 -7.49 7.19 12.91
N VAL A 84 -8.20 6.05 12.94
CA VAL A 84 -9.13 5.72 14.04
C VAL A 84 -8.40 5.71 15.39
N TYR A 85 -7.25 5.03 15.47
CA TYR A 85 -6.43 5.04 16.70
C TYR A 85 -5.99 6.45 17.08
N ALA A 86 -5.50 7.24 16.13
CA ALA A 86 -5.08 8.62 16.39
C ALA A 86 -6.24 9.54 16.88
N THR A 87 -7.47 9.30 16.42
CA THR A 87 -8.65 10.10 16.83
C THR A 87 -9.30 9.63 18.13
N LEU A 88 -9.13 8.35 18.51
CA LEU A 88 -9.70 7.81 19.75
C LEU A 88 -8.76 7.98 20.94
N ASP A 89 -7.45 8.04 20.72
CA ASP A 89 -6.44 8.27 21.77
C ASP A 89 -6.12 9.77 22.00
N SER A 90 -6.74 10.69 21.26
CA SER A 90 -6.65 12.13 21.54
C SER A 90 -7.52 12.49 22.76
N PRO A 91 -6.96 13.08 23.84
CA PRO A 91 -7.69 13.43 25.07
C PRO A 91 -8.76 14.50 24.87
#